data_AF-A0A7T8ECX1-F1
#
_entry.id   AF-A0A7T8ECX1-F1
#
_cell.length_a   1.000
_cell.length_b   1.000
_cell.length_c   1.000
_cell.angle_alpha   90.00
_cell.angle_beta   90.00
_cell.angle_gamma   90.00
#
_symmetry.space_group_name_H-M   'P 1'
#
loop_
_entity.id
_entity.type
_entity.pdbx_description
1 polymer ?
#
loop_
_entity_poly.entity_id
_entity_poly.type
_entity_poly.pdbx_seq_one_letter_code
_entity_poly.pdbx_strand_id
1 'polypeptide(L)'
;MKKLLLLSVIFSVNVSAAKIDDLIQSFEMSNVYAADWYKKGDSHIAESSNQYRDMKISLSEKSGAITVSLPESKKFDIISIMPCYKLTAFIDYNKAETWNDPETQDEKVIKSVFSEKIKVGQSNEAILNGWKLRMKRYPNKFSCEVYKQ
;
A
#
# COMPACT_ATOMS: atom_id res chain seq x y z
N MET A 1 -33.37 -10.75 -44.03
CA MET A 1 -33.29 -9.71 -42.97
C MET A 1 -32.10 -10.03 -42.07
N LYS A 2 -31.18 -9.07 -41.95
CA LYS A 2 -29.85 -9.19 -41.33
C LYS A 2 -29.96 -9.50 -39.83
N LYS A 3 -29.33 -10.59 -39.36
CA LYS A 3 -29.01 -10.79 -37.94
C LYS A 3 -27.67 -10.13 -37.67
N LEU A 4 -27.69 -8.97 -37.02
CA LEU A 4 -26.49 -8.29 -36.55
C LEU A 4 -26.18 -8.83 -35.14
N LEU A 5 -25.20 -9.73 -35.04
CA LEU A 5 -24.62 -10.13 -33.76
C LEU A 5 -23.67 -9.00 -33.31
N LEU A 6 -24.09 -8.22 -32.32
CA LEU A 6 -23.18 -7.35 -31.57
C LEU A 6 -22.28 -8.24 -30.71
N LEU A 7 -21.03 -8.43 -31.12
CA LEU A 7 -19.97 -8.84 -30.20
C LEU A 7 -19.55 -7.62 -29.39
N SER A 8 -20.00 -7.57 -28.14
CA SER A 8 -19.47 -6.65 -27.13
C SER A 8 -18.03 -7.07 -26.83
N VAL A 9 -17.05 -6.35 -27.40
CA VAL A 9 -15.65 -6.50 -27.02
C VAL A 9 -15.48 -5.90 -25.64
N ILE A 10 -15.47 -6.76 -24.62
CA ILE A 10 -15.12 -6.38 -23.26
C ILE A 10 -13.61 -6.14 -23.27
N PHE A 11 -13.19 -4.89 -23.51
CA PHE A 11 -11.83 -4.47 -23.22
C PHE A 11 -11.66 -4.44 -21.70
N SER A 12 -11.32 -5.58 -21.12
CA SER A 12 -10.70 -5.65 -19.80
C SER A 12 -9.33 -5.00 -19.92
N VAL A 13 -9.27 -3.68 -19.70
CA VAL A 13 -8.01 -3.00 -19.38
C VAL A 13 -7.51 -3.59 -18.07
N ASN A 14 -6.74 -4.67 -18.16
CA ASN A 14 -5.94 -5.16 -17.05
C ASN A 14 -4.83 -4.12 -16.85
N VAL A 15 -5.09 -3.11 -16.02
CA VAL A 15 -4.02 -2.33 -15.41
C VAL A 15 -3.28 -3.34 -14.52
N SER A 16 -2.19 -3.89 -15.05
CA SER A 16 -1.36 -4.84 -14.34
C SER A 16 -0.98 -4.22 -12.99
N ALA A 17 -1.23 -4.95 -11.90
CA ALA A 17 -0.60 -4.67 -10.61
C ALA A 17 0.90 -4.40 -10.85
N ALA A 18 1.45 -3.39 -10.16
CA ALA A 18 2.83 -2.98 -10.36
C ALA A 18 3.77 -4.18 -10.13
N LYS A 19 4.84 -4.28 -10.93
CA LYS A 19 5.84 -5.32 -10.68
C LYS A 19 6.50 -5.05 -9.33
N ILE A 20 6.92 -6.09 -8.62
CA ILE A 20 7.59 -5.94 -7.32
C ILE A 20 8.77 -4.99 -7.38
N ASP A 21 9.50 -4.97 -8.49
CA ASP A 21 10.63 -4.06 -8.72
C ASP A 21 10.19 -2.58 -8.74
N ASP A 22 9.06 -2.26 -9.38
CA ASP A 22 8.50 -0.90 -9.39
C ASP A 22 8.10 -0.47 -7.97
N LEU A 23 7.51 -1.40 -7.21
CA LEU A 23 7.13 -1.16 -5.82
C LEU A 23 8.36 -0.96 -4.94
N ILE A 24 9.42 -1.76 -5.12
CA ILE A 24 10.73 -1.60 -4.46
C ILE A 24 11.29 -0.20 -4.70
N GLN A 25 11.35 0.22 -5.97
CA GLN A 25 11.88 1.54 -6.33
C GLN A 25 11.06 2.68 -5.70
N SER A 26 9.74 2.49 -5.56
CA SER A 26 8.90 3.50 -4.93
C SER A 26 9.31 3.83 -3.49
N PHE A 27 10.01 2.94 -2.77
CA PHE A 27 10.46 3.17 -1.39
C PHE A 27 11.72 4.02 -1.25
N GLU A 28 12.37 4.44 -2.34
CA GLU A 28 13.55 5.32 -2.26
C GLU A 28 13.25 6.64 -1.55
N MET A 29 12.07 7.22 -1.79
CA MET A 29 11.58 8.41 -1.07
C MET A 29 11.34 8.17 0.44
N SER A 30 11.40 6.92 0.88
CA SER A 30 11.31 6.50 2.26
C SER A 30 12.67 6.11 2.85
N ASN A 31 13.79 6.50 2.23
CA ASN A 31 15.16 6.15 2.62
C ASN A 31 15.39 4.62 2.66
N VAL A 32 14.84 3.93 1.67
CA VAL A 32 15.10 2.51 1.41
C VAL A 32 15.56 2.39 -0.02
N TYR A 33 16.85 2.17 -0.22
CA TYR A 33 17.49 2.14 -1.51
C TYR A 33 17.57 0.70 -2.04
N ALA A 34 17.80 0.53 -3.33
CA ALA A 34 17.90 -0.78 -3.98
C ALA A 34 18.88 -1.73 -3.26
N ALA A 35 19.98 -1.22 -2.70
CA ALA A 35 20.98 -2.01 -1.97
C ALA A 35 20.52 -2.52 -0.60
N ASP A 36 19.46 -1.95 -0.02
CA ASP A 36 18.92 -2.37 1.28
C ASP A 36 18.05 -3.63 1.17
N TRP A 37 17.67 -4.01 -0.05
CA TRP A 37 16.78 -5.14 -0.31
C TRP A 37 17.53 -6.45 -0.41
N TYR A 38 17.01 -7.46 0.25
CA TYR A 38 17.49 -8.83 0.15
C TYR A 38 16.32 -9.82 0.03
N LYS A 39 16.60 -10.99 -0.55
CA LYS A 39 15.59 -12.04 -0.70
C LYS A 39 15.60 -12.98 0.51
N LYS A 40 14.41 -13.39 0.95
CA LYS A 40 14.20 -14.47 1.92
C LYS A 40 13.01 -15.30 1.48
N GLY A 41 13.28 -16.48 0.92
CA GLY A 41 12.25 -17.26 0.21
C GLY A 41 11.66 -16.45 -0.95
N ASP A 42 10.34 -16.42 -1.06
CA ASP A 42 9.61 -15.70 -2.10
C ASP A 42 9.42 -14.19 -1.80
N SER A 43 10.01 -13.70 -0.69
CA SER A 43 9.86 -12.31 -0.26
C SER A 43 11.12 -11.48 -0.48
N HIS A 44 10.92 -10.22 -0.87
CA HIS A 44 11.91 -9.15 -0.82
C HIS A 44 11.74 -8.39 0.49
N ILE A 45 12.81 -8.27 1.25
CA ILE A 45 12.81 -7.65 2.57
C ILE A 45 13.79 -6.50 2.56
N ALA A 46 13.42 -5.40 3.22
CA ALA A 46 14.34 -4.32 3.53
C ALA A 46 14.11 -3.81 4.95
N GLU A 47 15.18 -3.35 5.57
CA GLU A 47 15.17 -2.73 6.90
C GLU A 47 15.90 -1.40 6.80
N SER A 48 15.32 -0.34 7.35
CA SER A 48 15.90 1.02 7.34
C SER A 48 15.71 1.65 8.70
N SER A 49 16.77 2.26 9.21
CA SER A 49 16.78 2.97 10.49
C SER A 49 17.39 4.35 10.28
N ASN A 50 16.71 5.37 10.77
CA ASN A 50 17.20 6.74 10.80
C ASN A 50 16.62 7.50 12.00
N GLN A 51 17.03 8.76 12.18
CA GLN A 51 16.58 9.61 13.30
C GLN A 51 15.05 9.84 13.39
N TYR A 52 14.29 9.50 12.34
CA TYR A 52 12.83 9.69 12.30
C TYR A 52 12.06 8.41 12.56
N ARG A 53 12.61 7.25 12.19
CA ARG A 53 11.91 5.96 12.30
C ARG A 53 12.85 4.78 12.08
N ASP A 54 12.42 3.64 12.61
CA ASP A 54 12.84 2.33 12.11
C ASP A 54 11.71 1.75 11.27
N MET A 55 12.05 1.12 10.15
CA MET A 55 11.08 0.57 9.22
C MET A 55 11.56 -0.79 8.73
N LYS A 56 10.64 -1.75 8.72
CA LYS A 56 10.83 -3.07 8.12
C LYS A 56 9.75 -3.30 7.07
N ILE A 57 10.16 -3.72 5.88
CA ILE A 57 9.28 -3.96 4.75
C ILE A 57 9.47 -5.41 4.29
N SER A 58 8.37 -6.09 3.95
CA SER A 58 8.37 -7.41 3.33
C SER A 58 7.38 -7.42 2.18
N LEU A 59 7.84 -7.72 0.97
CA LEU A 59 7.04 -7.74 -0.26
C LEU A 59 7.13 -9.10 -0.93
N SER A 60 5.99 -9.64 -1.36
CA SER A 60 5.86 -10.82 -2.22
C SER A 60 4.82 -10.53 -3.29
N GLU A 61 4.69 -11.40 -4.29
CA GLU A 61 3.69 -11.23 -5.36
C GLU A 61 2.24 -11.12 -4.86
N LYS A 62 1.94 -11.63 -3.66
CA LYS A 62 0.58 -11.70 -3.10
C LYS A 62 0.41 -10.92 -1.81
N SER A 63 1.45 -10.25 -1.33
CA SER A 63 1.37 -9.48 -0.09
C SER A 63 2.47 -8.45 0.05
N GLY A 64 2.16 -7.38 0.77
CA GLY A 64 3.13 -6.45 1.32
C GLY A 64 2.82 -6.17 2.79
N ALA A 65 3.86 -6.07 3.60
CA ALA A 65 3.76 -5.72 5.00
C ALA A 65 4.85 -4.71 5.35
N ILE A 66 4.47 -3.69 6.12
CA ILE A 66 5.39 -2.68 6.66
C ILE A 66 5.15 -2.58 8.15
N THR A 67 6.23 -2.57 8.92
CA THR A 67 6.21 -2.16 10.33
C THR A 67 7.08 -0.93 10.50
N VAL A 68 6.57 0.07 11.18
CA VAL A 68 7.30 1.30 11.49
C VAL A 68 7.30 1.52 12.99
N SER A 69 8.48 1.71 13.56
CA SER A 69 8.67 2.20 14.93
C SER A 69 9.05 3.68 14.87
N LEU A 70 8.41 4.48 15.72
CA LEU A 70 8.67 5.91 15.85
C LEU A 70 9.35 6.17 17.20
N PRO A 71 10.45 6.95 17.23
CA PRO A 71 10.99 7.48 18.48
C PRO A 71 9.91 8.27 19.24
N GLU A 72 9.98 8.31 20.58
CA GLU A 72 8.99 9.03 21.41
C GLU A 72 8.86 10.51 21.05
N SER A 73 9.94 11.12 20.54
CA SER A 73 9.98 12.51 20.09
C SER A 73 9.24 12.76 18.76
N LYS A 74 8.82 11.70 18.06
CA LYS A 74 8.17 11.80 16.74
C LYS A 74 6.68 11.56 16.86
N LYS A 75 5.91 12.37 16.12
CA LYS A 75 4.46 12.27 16.06
C LYS A 75 4.05 11.17 15.10
N PHE A 76 2.91 10.55 15.40
CA PHE A 76 2.18 9.72 14.45
C PHE A 76 1.24 10.62 13.66
N ASP A 77 1.52 10.77 12.38
CA ASP A 77 0.84 11.66 11.44
C ASP A 77 0.80 11.05 10.02
N ILE A 78 0.18 11.78 9.09
CA ILE A 78 0.06 11.37 7.70
C ILE A 78 1.41 11.07 7.04
N ILE A 79 2.46 11.84 7.36
CA ILE A 79 3.81 11.66 6.81
C ILE A 79 4.38 10.34 7.29
N SER A 80 4.21 10.02 8.58
CA SER A 80 4.69 8.77 9.14
C SER A 80 4.08 7.56 8.43
N ILE A 81 2.81 7.65 8.00
CA ILE A 81 2.07 6.53 7.39
C ILE A 81 2.14 6.51 5.86
N MET A 82 2.75 7.51 5.20
CA MET A 82 2.92 7.53 3.74
C MET A 82 3.52 6.23 3.15
N PRO A 83 4.48 5.54 3.79
CA PRO A 83 4.97 4.27 3.29
C PRO A 83 3.86 3.20 3.14
N CYS A 84 2.83 3.22 3.98
CA CYS A 84 1.70 2.28 3.88
C CYS A 84 0.93 2.43 2.57
N TYR A 85 0.77 3.67 2.08
CA TYR A 85 0.10 3.92 0.81
C TYR A 85 0.84 3.34 -0.39
N LYS A 86 2.15 3.06 -0.29
CA LYS A 86 2.89 2.39 -1.38
C LYS A 86 2.37 0.98 -1.62
N LEU A 87 1.85 0.31 -0.58
CA LEU A 87 1.26 -1.02 -0.70
C LEU A 87 -0.04 -1.03 -1.54
N THR A 88 -0.66 0.11 -1.84
CA THR A 88 -1.84 0.14 -2.72
C THR A 88 -1.49 -0.16 -4.17
N ALA A 89 -0.20 -0.18 -4.54
CA ALA A 89 0.27 -0.59 -5.87
C ALA A 89 -0.05 -2.06 -6.22
N PHE A 90 -0.32 -2.90 -5.21
CA PHE A 90 -0.83 -4.27 -5.41
C PHE A 90 -2.26 -4.32 -5.96
N ILE A 91 -3.00 -3.24 -5.76
CA ILE A 91 -4.43 -3.19 -6.01
C ILE A 91 -4.63 -2.39 -7.30
N ASP A 92 -5.32 -3.00 -8.26
CA ASP A 92 -5.90 -2.26 -9.36
C ASP A 92 -7.18 -1.60 -8.84
N TYR A 93 -7.25 -0.27 -8.82
CA TYR A 93 -8.39 0.49 -8.28
C TYR A 93 -8.53 1.83 -8.99
N ASN A 94 -9.74 2.39 -8.93
CA ASN A 94 -10.03 3.67 -9.57
C ASN A 94 -9.33 4.79 -8.81
N LYS A 95 -8.51 5.57 -9.51
CA LYS A 95 -7.76 6.70 -8.96
C LYS A 95 -8.26 7.99 -9.58
N ALA A 96 -8.17 9.09 -8.84
CA ALA A 96 -8.26 10.41 -9.44
C ALA A 96 -7.20 10.55 -10.54
N GLU A 97 -7.59 11.06 -11.72
CA GLU A 97 -6.64 11.23 -12.84
C GLU A 97 -5.67 12.39 -12.57
N THR A 98 -6.17 13.43 -11.89
CA THR A 98 -5.44 14.62 -11.53
C THR A 98 -5.67 14.99 -10.06
N TRP A 99 -4.80 15.85 -9.52
CA TRP A 99 -4.94 16.36 -8.16
C TRP A 99 -6.18 17.24 -7.92
N ASN A 100 -6.81 17.72 -8.99
CA ASN A 100 -8.02 18.54 -8.92
C ASN A 100 -9.30 17.70 -8.93
N ASP A 101 -9.20 16.41 -9.29
CA ASP A 101 -10.36 15.55 -9.36
C ASP A 101 -10.83 15.16 -7.95
N PRO A 102 -12.14 14.97 -7.76
CA PRO A 102 -12.66 14.51 -6.49
C PRO A 102 -12.13 13.11 -6.16
N GLU A 103 -11.82 12.89 -4.88
CA GLU A 103 -11.42 11.59 -4.36
C GLU A 103 -12.48 10.52 -4.71
N THR A 104 -12.03 9.47 -5.37
CA THR A 104 -12.84 8.31 -5.76
C THR A 104 -13.32 7.53 -4.54
N GLN A 105 -14.28 6.63 -4.73
CA GLN A 105 -14.74 5.77 -3.64
C GLN A 105 -13.65 4.80 -3.17
N ASP A 106 -12.81 4.30 -4.07
CA ASP A 106 -11.72 3.38 -3.75
C ASP A 106 -10.63 4.08 -2.92
N GLU A 107 -10.29 5.33 -3.25
CA GLU A 107 -9.36 6.15 -2.47
C GLU A 107 -9.91 6.45 -1.07
N LYS A 108 -11.22 6.72 -0.94
CA LYS A 108 -11.88 6.88 0.37
C LYS A 108 -11.76 5.60 1.21
N VAL A 109 -11.93 4.43 0.60
CA VAL A 109 -11.75 3.14 1.29
C VAL A 109 -10.32 3.01 1.78
N ILE A 110 -9.33 3.23 0.92
CA ILE A 110 -7.91 3.16 1.28
C ILE A 110 -7.58 4.11 2.43
N LYS A 111 -8.04 5.36 2.37
CA LYS A 111 -7.81 6.38 3.40
C LYS A 111 -8.54 6.11 4.71
N SER A 112 -9.65 5.36 4.67
CA SER A 112 -10.31 4.90 5.89
C SER A 112 -9.46 3.84 6.62
N VAL A 113 -8.68 3.04 5.87
CA VAL A 113 -7.73 2.08 6.44
C VAL A 113 -6.43 2.75 6.89
N PHE A 114 -5.71 3.39 5.96
CA PHE A 114 -4.45 4.08 6.25
C PHE A 114 -4.72 5.49 6.75
N SER A 115 -4.95 5.62 8.06
CA SER A 115 -5.38 6.88 8.66
C SER A 115 -4.52 7.26 9.86
N GLU A 116 -4.07 8.51 9.92
CA GLU A 116 -3.42 9.08 11.11
C GLU A 116 -4.39 9.23 12.30
N LYS A 117 -5.70 9.08 12.07
CA LYS A 117 -6.74 9.19 13.11
C LYS A 117 -6.94 7.90 13.90
N ILE A 118 -6.30 6.79 13.49
CA ILE A 118 -6.37 5.51 14.22
C ILE A 118 -5.75 5.67 15.62
N LYS A 119 -6.44 5.17 16.65
CA LYS A 119 -5.95 5.26 18.03
C LYS A 119 -5.07 4.07 18.39
N VAL A 120 -4.20 4.25 19.39
CA VAL A 120 -3.39 3.17 19.95
C VAL A 120 -4.29 1.99 20.38
N GLY A 121 -3.91 0.79 19.97
CA GLY A 121 -4.65 -0.46 20.21
C GLY A 121 -5.68 -0.81 19.13
N GLN A 122 -6.01 0.12 18.23
CA GLN A 122 -7.00 -0.12 17.17
C GLN A 122 -6.39 -0.70 15.89
N SER A 123 -7.27 -1.31 15.09
CA SER A 123 -6.99 -1.77 13.73
C SER A 123 -8.09 -1.25 12.80
N ASN A 124 -7.70 -0.71 11.65
CA ASN A 124 -8.62 -0.45 10.54
C ASN A 124 -8.39 -1.53 9.47
N GLU A 125 -9.44 -1.96 8.80
CA GLU A 125 -9.35 -2.91 7.70
C GLU A 125 -10.46 -2.71 6.68
N ALA A 126 -10.17 -3.08 5.43
CA ALA A 126 -11.15 -3.11 4.35
C ALA A 126 -10.74 -4.15 3.31
N ILE A 127 -11.68 -4.51 2.44
CA ILE A 127 -11.42 -5.31 1.25
C ILE A 127 -11.68 -4.42 0.03
N LEU A 128 -10.73 -4.38 -0.89
CA LEU A 128 -10.83 -3.66 -2.15
C LEU A 128 -10.32 -4.55 -3.28
N ASN A 129 -11.19 -4.86 -4.25
CA ASN A 129 -10.84 -5.63 -5.45
C ASN A 129 -10.09 -6.94 -5.17
N GLY A 130 -10.53 -7.70 -4.16
CA GLY A 130 -9.94 -8.98 -3.77
C GLY A 130 -8.66 -8.87 -2.92
N TRP A 131 -8.26 -7.67 -2.53
CA TRP A 131 -7.15 -7.43 -1.61
C TRP A 131 -7.67 -6.96 -0.26
N LYS A 132 -7.18 -7.56 0.82
CA LYS A 132 -7.42 -7.06 2.16
C LYS A 132 -6.33 -6.06 2.52
N LEU A 133 -6.75 -4.85 2.93
CA LEU A 133 -5.89 -3.83 3.51
C LEU A 133 -6.10 -3.81 5.01
N ARG A 134 -5.02 -3.60 5.75
CA ARG A 134 -5.07 -3.49 7.21
C ARG A 134 -4.03 -2.51 7.71
N MET A 135 -4.39 -1.75 8.74
CA MET A 135 -3.47 -0.96 9.53
C MET A 135 -3.74 -1.19 11.01
N LYS A 136 -2.69 -1.29 11.82
CA LYS A 136 -2.79 -1.41 13.28
C LYS A 136 -1.84 -0.45 13.98
N ARG A 137 -2.33 0.22 15.03
CA ARG A 137 -1.55 1.17 15.82
C ARG A 137 -1.23 0.62 17.21
N TYR A 138 0.00 0.83 17.63
CA TYR A 138 0.56 0.49 18.94
C TYR A 138 1.19 1.76 19.56
N PRO A 139 1.63 1.74 20.83
CA PRO A 139 2.12 2.95 21.50
C PRO A 139 3.20 3.73 20.73
N ASN A 140 4.26 3.05 20.30
CA ASN A 140 5.40 3.63 19.59
C ASN A 140 5.61 3.03 18.18
N LYS A 141 4.65 2.27 17.68
CA LYS A 141 4.78 1.59 16.37
C LYS A 141 3.44 1.47 15.66
N PHE A 142 3.47 1.24 14.37
CA PHE A 142 2.30 0.83 13.61
C PHE A 142 2.71 -0.20 12.55
N SER A 143 1.74 -0.97 12.08
CA SER A 143 1.92 -1.87 10.96
C SER A 143 0.84 -1.65 9.93
N CYS A 144 1.17 -1.90 8.67
CA CYS A 144 0.22 -1.93 7.57
C CYS A 144 0.51 -3.14 6.67
N GLU A 145 -0.57 -3.74 6.19
CA GLU A 145 -0.55 -4.97 5.41
C GLU A 145 -1.52 -4.83 4.24
N VAL A 146 -1.13 -5.33 3.08
CA VAL A 146 -1.99 -5.52 1.93
C VAL A 146 -1.74 -6.94 1.42
N TYR A 147 -2.76 -7.77 1.32
CA TYR A 147 -2.60 -9.16 0.87
C TYR A 147 -3.82 -9.65 0.10
N LYS A 148 -3.57 -10.55 -0.85
CA LYS A 148 -4.61 -11.11 -1.70
C LYS A 148 -5.47 -12.10 -0.91
N GLN A 149 -6.79 -11.98 -1.02
CA GLN A 149 -7.75 -12.95 -0.50
C GLN A 149 -7.92 -14.15 -1.43
#